data_AF-A0A134C7D0-F1
#
_entry.id   AF-A0A134C7D0-F1
#
_cell.length_a   1.000
_cell.length_b   1.000
_cell.length_c   1.000
_cell.angle_alpha   90.00
_cell.angle_beta   90.00
_cell.angle_gamma   90.00
#
_symmetry.space_group_name_H-M   'P 1'
#
loop_
_entity.id
_entity.type
_entity.pdbx_description
1 polymer ?
#
loop_
_entity_poly.entity_id
_entity_poly.type
_entity_poly.pdbx_seq_one_letter_code
_entity_poly.pdbx_strand_id
1 'polypeptide(L)'
;MKNNIVNMVWIGDSISPIEALCMKSFIENCMHVKLYVYNLLKGVPQDVELCDANCIIPKNEVFKHKGSYAAFADLFRWKLMYEKGGYYVDTDVICLKPFDFREDVVIGWENEGILLTPTVLGFEEGGHSLAKQMLYNALHPLESRPYDSVKMKRKRFLKRLAPFKINAIGWGEVAGPKGLTNEYFYKKDHFEVVPLKSSVFYSIPYWEWDKFLTPDGISIDELKDVSYAAHLWNEMWRQNGINKNEPFPKTSFIGQAMERYW
;
A
#
# COMPACT_ATOMS: atom_id res chain seq x y z
N MET A 1 14.16 -5.36 -10.93
CA MET A 1 14.76 -5.16 -9.61
C MET A 1 15.53 -6.36 -9.09
N LYS A 2 16.68 -6.13 -8.45
CA LYS A 2 17.52 -7.18 -7.82
C LYS A 2 17.23 -7.39 -6.33
N ASN A 3 16.41 -6.54 -5.74
CA ASN A 3 16.10 -6.57 -4.32
C ASN A 3 14.91 -7.51 -4.03
N ASN A 4 15.04 -8.44 -3.09
CA ASN A 4 13.95 -9.31 -2.62
C ASN A 4 13.32 -8.84 -1.31
N ILE A 5 13.62 -7.61 -0.86
CA ILE A 5 13.10 -7.03 0.37
C ILE A 5 11.73 -6.41 0.13
N VAL A 6 10.75 -6.86 0.90
CA VAL A 6 9.41 -6.28 1.00
C VAL A 6 9.29 -5.54 2.32
N ASN A 7 9.06 -4.23 2.24
CA ASN A 7 8.87 -3.36 3.39
C ASN A 7 7.38 -3.12 3.62
N MET A 8 6.97 -3.18 4.87
CA MET A 8 5.59 -2.90 5.31
C MET A 8 5.64 -1.99 6.54
N VAL A 9 4.55 -1.28 6.85
CA VAL A 9 4.44 -0.48 8.07
C VAL A 9 3.18 -0.84 8.84
N TRP A 10 3.29 -0.93 10.17
CA TRP A 10 2.14 -1.16 11.03
C TRP A 10 2.11 -0.22 12.23
N ILE A 11 0.93 0.33 12.50
CA ILE A 11 0.66 1.22 13.62
C ILE A 11 -0.44 0.62 14.48
N GLY A 12 -0.03 -0.06 15.54
CA GLY A 12 -0.89 -0.75 16.47
C GLY A 12 -0.07 -1.67 17.36
N ASP A 13 -0.74 -2.39 18.25
CA ASP A 13 -0.10 -3.25 19.25
C ASP A 13 -0.28 -4.75 18.94
N SER A 14 -1.01 -5.08 17.88
CA SER A 14 -1.22 -6.44 17.38
C SER A 14 -1.46 -6.49 15.88
N ILE A 15 -1.08 -7.62 15.29
CA ILE A 15 -1.37 -8.06 13.92
C ILE A 15 -2.47 -9.13 13.97
N SER A 16 -3.44 -9.07 13.05
CA SER A 16 -4.45 -10.12 12.95
C SER A 16 -3.91 -11.32 12.15
N PRO A 17 -4.56 -12.50 12.22
CA PRO A 17 -4.19 -13.64 11.39
C PRO A 17 -4.11 -13.34 9.89
N ILE A 18 -4.90 -12.36 9.40
CA ILE A 18 -4.91 -11.99 7.99
C ILE A 18 -3.64 -11.23 7.58
N GLU A 19 -3.22 -10.20 8.34
CA GLU A 19 -1.96 -9.52 7.99
C GLU A 19 -0.75 -10.43 8.25
N ALA A 20 -0.82 -11.34 9.23
CA ALA A 20 0.19 -12.36 9.44
C ALA A 20 0.29 -13.32 8.24
N LEU A 21 -0.85 -13.76 7.70
CA LEU A 21 -0.95 -14.57 6.49
C LEU A 21 -0.37 -13.85 5.28
N CYS A 22 -0.67 -12.55 5.10
CA CYS A 22 -0.06 -11.72 4.06
C CYS A 22 1.47 -11.75 4.15
N MET A 23 2.05 -11.51 5.33
CA MET A 23 3.50 -11.56 5.52
C MET A 23 4.08 -12.95 5.24
N LYS A 24 3.45 -14.03 5.74
CA LYS A 24 3.89 -15.40 5.44
C LYS A 24 3.86 -15.72 3.95
N SER A 25 2.84 -15.27 3.22
CA SER A 25 2.76 -15.51 1.77
C SER A 25 3.96 -14.93 1.00
N PHE A 26 4.51 -13.79 1.44
CA PHE A 26 5.73 -13.23 0.86
C PHE A 26 6.97 -14.08 1.20
N ILE A 27 7.09 -14.53 2.45
CA ILE A 27 8.19 -15.40 2.91
C ILE A 27 8.22 -16.71 2.11
N GLU A 28 7.06 -17.36 1.94
CA GLU A 28 6.91 -18.60 1.15
C GLU A 28 7.24 -18.40 -0.34
N ASN A 29 7.14 -17.16 -0.83
CA ASN A 29 7.60 -16.78 -2.18
C ASN A 29 9.04 -16.23 -2.19
N CYS A 30 9.86 -16.62 -1.21
CA CYS A 30 11.30 -16.29 -1.12
C CYS A 30 11.60 -14.79 -1.01
N MET A 31 10.65 -14.00 -0.50
CA MET A 31 10.82 -12.57 -0.25
C MET A 31 11.22 -12.35 1.22
N HIS A 32 12.10 -11.38 1.46
CA HIS A 32 12.51 -11.00 2.81
C HIS A 32 11.61 -9.89 3.35
N VAL A 33 10.82 -10.17 4.38
CA VAL A 33 9.81 -9.23 4.88
C VAL A 33 10.36 -8.42 6.05
N LYS A 34 10.34 -7.08 5.89
CA LYS A 34 10.63 -6.10 6.93
C LYS A 34 9.36 -5.37 7.34
N LEU A 35 8.97 -5.48 8.60
CA LEU A 35 7.82 -4.77 9.16
C LEU A 35 8.30 -3.63 10.07
N TYR A 36 8.05 -2.38 9.65
CA TYR A 36 8.36 -1.19 10.43
C TYR A 36 7.28 -0.95 11.48
N VAL A 37 7.69 -0.85 12.74
CA VAL A 37 6.82 -0.72 13.91
C VAL A 37 7.36 0.32 14.89
N TYR A 38 6.48 0.86 15.73
CA TYR A 38 6.87 1.80 16.80
C TYR A 38 6.89 1.18 18.20
N ASN A 39 6.34 -0.03 18.34
CA ASN A 39 6.19 -0.77 19.60
C ASN A 39 6.44 -2.26 19.34
N LEU A 40 6.68 -3.03 20.41
CA LEU A 40 6.62 -4.49 20.35
C LEU A 40 5.21 -4.93 19.93
N LEU A 41 5.14 -5.89 19.00
CA LEU A 41 3.91 -6.25 18.30
C LEU A 41 3.55 -7.72 18.53
N LYS A 42 2.31 -7.99 18.90
CA LYS A 42 1.79 -9.37 19.03
C LYS A 42 1.32 -9.91 17.68
N GLY A 43 1.45 -11.22 17.45
CA GLY A 43 0.90 -11.89 16.27
C GLY A 43 1.75 -11.82 15.00
N VAL A 44 2.97 -11.28 15.09
CA VAL A 44 3.92 -11.23 13.97
C VAL A 44 4.55 -12.61 13.77
N PRO A 45 4.61 -13.16 12.54
CA PRO A 45 5.36 -14.37 12.25
C PRO A 45 6.85 -14.23 12.62
N GLN A 46 7.48 -15.31 13.08
CA GLN A 46 8.85 -15.29 13.59
C GLN A 46 9.88 -14.85 12.53
N ASP A 47 9.64 -15.20 11.26
CA ASP A 47 10.58 -14.94 10.16
C ASP A 47 10.43 -13.52 9.57
N VAL A 48 9.56 -12.68 10.14
CA VAL A 48 9.45 -11.27 9.78
C VAL A 48 10.48 -10.46 10.56
N GLU A 49 11.31 -9.71 9.86
CA GLU A 49 12.25 -8.77 10.48
C GLU A 49 11.50 -7.53 10.98
N LEU A 50 11.48 -7.32 12.30
CA LEU A 50 10.96 -6.08 12.88
C LEU A 50 11.99 -4.96 12.77
N CYS A 51 11.57 -3.83 12.18
CA CYS A 51 12.38 -2.63 12.02
C CYS A 51 11.80 -1.47 12.85
N ASP A 52 12.67 -0.62 13.40
CA ASP A 52 12.22 0.60 14.08
C ASP A 52 11.72 1.63 13.06
N ALA A 53 10.42 1.93 13.11
CA ALA A 53 9.78 2.94 12.25
C ALA A 53 10.31 4.35 12.48
N ASN A 54 10.88 4.66 13.66
CA ASN A 54 11.49 5.96 13.96
C ASN A 54 12.66 6.30 13.03
N CYS A 55 13.31 5.29 12.45
CA CYS A 55 14.37 5.47 11.46
C CYS A 55 13.88 6.11 10.15
N ILE A 56 12.57 6.04 9.87
CA ILE A 56 11.95 6.64 8.69
C ILE A 56 11.16 7.88 9.11
N ILE A 57 10.18 7.74 10.00
CA ILE A 57 9.43 8.88 10.53
C ILE A 57 9.40 8.77 12.06
N PRO A 58 9.78 9.82 12.81
CA PRO A 58 9.65 9.83 14.26
C PRO A 58 8.21 9.60 14.75
N LYS A 59 8.05 8.83 15.83
CA LYS A 59 6.73 8.49 16.40
C LYS A 59 5.87 9.72 16.75
N ASN A 60 6.48 10.82 17.16
CA ASN A 60 5.79 12.07 17.49
C ASN A 60 5.22 12.80 16.26
N GLU A 61 5.61 12.39 15.04
CA GLU A 61 5.04 12.87 13.78
C GLU A 61 3.92 11.96 13.27
N VAL A 62 3.62 10.84 13.94
CA VAL A 62 2.49 9.98 13.58
C VAL A 62 1.17 10.71 13.80
N PHE A 63 0.29 10.70 12.79
CA PHE A 63 -1.00 11.37 12.85
C PHE A 63 -2.12 10.53 12.24
N LYS A 64 -3.35 10.81 12.68
CA LYS A 64 -4.58 10.31 12.04
C LYS A 64 -5.24 11.43 11.27
N HIS A 65 -5.76 11.12 10.09
CA HIS A 65 -6.67 12.00 9.36
C HIS A 65 -8.05 11.35 9.30
N LYS A 66 -9.08 12.03 9.83
CA LYS A 66 -10.45 11.49 9.94
C LYS A 66 -10.50 10.10 10.59
N GLY A 67 -9.68 9.90 11.64
CA GLY A 67 -9.61 8.63 12.38
C GLY A 67 -8.78 7.52 11.72
N SER A 68 -8.27 7.72 10.49
CA SER A 68 -7.47 6.73 9.76
C SER A 68 -5.98 7.11 9.70
N TYR A 69 -5.11 6.10 9.69
CA TYR A 69 -3.68 6.23 9.45
C TYR A 69 -3.29 6.24 7.96
N ALA A 70 -4.23 6.04 7.02
CA ALA A 70 -3.93 5.92 5.59
C ALA A 70 -3.06 7.08 5.06
N ALA A 71 -3.40 8.31 5.46
CA ALA A 71 -2.65 9.52 5.16
C ALA A 71 -1.20 9.50 5.66
N PHE A 72 -0.97 8.95 6.85
CA PHE A 72 0.37 8.78 7.40
C PHE A 72 1.10 7.64 6.68
N ALA A 73 0.41 6.54 6.35
CA ALA A 73 0.98 5.43 5.60
C ALA A 73 1.47 5.88 4.22
N ASP A 74 0.74 6.77 3.54
CA ASP A 74 1.20 7.45 2.31
C ASP A 74 2.52 8.20 2.54
N LEU A 75 2.61 9.02 3.58
CA LEU A 75 3.85 9.75 3.90
C LEU A 75 5.01 8.77 4.18
N PHE A 76 4.75 7.74 4.99
CA PHE A 76 5.74 6.75 5.38
C PHE A 76 6.28 5.98 4.18
N ARG A 77 5.39 5.44 3.33
CA ARG A 77 5.79 4.67 2.14
C ARG A 77 6.62 5.51 1.18
N TRP A 78 6.23 6.74 0.89
CA TRP A 78 7.00 7.58 -0.04
C TRP A 78 8.35 8.00 0.53
N LYS A 79 8.43 8.25 1.84
CA LYS A 79 9.71 8.52 2.51
C LYS A 79 10.63 7.31 2.46
N LEU A 80 10.11 6.13 2.82
CA LEU A 80 10.83 4.87 2.75
C LEU A 80 11.33 4.59 1.31
N MET A 81 10.45 4.67 0.31
CA MET A 81 10.82 4.41 -1.08
C MET A 81 11.87 5.40 -1.58
N TYR A 82 11.77 6.68 -1.20
CA TYR A 82 12.78 7.67 -1.58
C TYR A 82 14.13 7.43 -0.91
N GLU A 83 14.16 6.99 0.35
CA GLU A 83 15.42 6.81 1.09
C GLU A 83 16.10 5.46 0.82
N LYS A 84 15.32 4.40 0.60
CA LYS A 84 15.83 3.02 0.58
C LYS A 84 15.58 2.24 -0.71
N GLY A 85 14.53 2.57 -1.47
CA GLY A 85 14.06 1.69 -2.55
C GLY A 85 13.56 0.33 -2.04
N GLY A 86 13.73 -0.72 -2.84
CA GLY A 86 13.16 -2.05 -2.62
C GLY A 86 11.68 -2.13 -3.00
N TYR A 87 10.93 -3.02 -2.36
CA TYR A 87 9.47 -3.03 -2.46
C TYR A 87 8.82 -2.44 -1.21
N TYR A 88 7.73 -1.70 -1.38
CA TYR A 88 6.76 -1.43 -0.32
C TYR A 88 5.44 -2.09 -0.67
N VAL A 89 4.83 -2.73 0.32
CA VAL A 89 3.54 -3.42 0.16
C VAL A 89 2.66 -3.12 1.37
N ASP A 90 1.37 -2.83 1.15
CA ASP A 90 0.40 -2.73 2.24
C ASP A 90 0.19 -4.10 2.92
N THR A 91 -0.10 -4.10 4.22
CA THR A 91 -0.16 -5.32 5.04
C THR A 91 -1.35 -6.23 4.73
N ASP A 92 -2.18 -5.88 3.76
CA ASP A 92 -3.37 -6.60 3.32
C ASP A 92 -3.24 -7.17 1.90
N VAL A 93 -2.01 -7.49 1.50
CA VAL A 93 -1.69 -8.07 0.19
C VAL A 93 -1.13 -9.48 0.36
N ILE A 94 -1.75 -10.46 -0.29
CA ILE A 94 -1.24 -11.83 -0.39
C ILE A 94 -0.30 -11.92 -1.60
N CYS A 95 0.90 -12.44 -1.39
CA CYS A 95 1.83 -12.78 -2.45
C CYS A 95 1.46 -14.15 -3.06
N LEU A 96 1.32 -14.19 -4.38
CA LEU A 96 0.98 -15.40 -5.13
C LEU A 96 2.19 -15.96 -5.88
N LYS A 97 3.12 -15.08 -6.27
CA LYS A 97 4.35 -15.37 -7.00
C LYS A 97 5.49 -14.50 -6.48
N PRO A 98 6.76 -14.96 -6.56
CA PRO A 98 7.92 -14.11 -6.24
C PRO A 98 7.92 -12.83 -7.08
N PHE A 99 8.34 -11.72 -6.50
CA PHE A 99 8.46 -10.46 -7.23
C PHE A 99 9.82 -10.38 -7.95
N ASP A 100 9.86 -10.90 -9.17
CA ASP A 100 11.04 -10.98 -10.04
C ASP A 100 10.98 -9.99 -11.23
N PHE A 101 10.27 -8.88 -11.02
CA PHE A 101 10.09 -7.80 -11.99
C PHE A 101 11.45 -7.28 -12.50
N ARG A 102 11.54 -6.93 -13.79
CA ARG A 102 12.77 -6.43 -14.42
C ARG A 102 12.84 -4.92 -14.47
N GLU A 103 11.70 -4.27 -14.29
CA GLU A 103 11.53 -2.83 -14.23
C GLU A 103 12.31 -2.24 -13.05
N ASP A 104 12.83 -1.02 -13.22
CA ASP A 104 13.47 -0.26 -12.14
C ASP A 104 12.45 0.40 -11.22
N VAL A 105 11.24 0.62 -11.73
CA VAL A 105 10.09 1.12 -10.98
C VAL A 105 8.89 0.23 -11.23
N VAL A 106 8.33 -0.33 -10.15
CA VAL A 106 7.11 -1.13 -10.17
C VAL A 106 6.00 -0.34 -9.52
N ILE A 107 5.02 0.07 -10.32
CA ILE A 107 3.73 0.60 -9.89
C ILE A 107 2.65 -0.04 -10.74
N GLY A 108 1.43 -0.15 -10.23
CA GLY A 108 0.34 -0.82 -10.96
C GLY A 108 -0.92 0.03 -11.05
N TRP A 109 -1.68 -0.19 -12.11
CA TRP A 109 -3.05 0.30 -12.24
C TRP A 109 -3.97 -0.44 -11.29
N GLU A 110 -4.67 0.25 -10.39
CA GLU A 110 -5.84 -0.32 -9.73
C GLU A 110 -7.00 -0.47 -10.73
N ASN A 111 -7.20 0.56 -11.55
CA ASN A 111 -8.14 0.58 -12.66
C ASN A 111 -7.41 1.03 -13.93
N GLU A 112 -7.39 0.17 -14.95
CA GLU A 112 -6.53 0.28 -16.12
C GLU A 112 -6.68 1.65 -16.81
N GLY A 113 -5.58 2.41 -16.87
CA GLY A 113 -5.54 3.74 -17.47
C GLY A 113 -6.34 4.84 -16.72
N ILE A 114 -6.95 4.51 -15.58
CA ILE A 114 -7.81 5.44 -14.82
C ILE A 114 -7.20 5.78 -13.46
N LEU A 115 -6.69 4.80 -12.72
CA LEU A 115 -6.22 4.98 -11.35
C LEU A 115 -5.02 4.10 -11.04
N LEU A 116 -3.90 4.72 -10.69
CA LEU A 116 -2.75 4.09 -10.04
C LEU A 116 -2.97 4.05 -8.54
N THR A 117 -2.39 3.06 -7.88
CA THR A 117 -2.41 2.96 -6.41
C THR A 117 -1.02 2.66 -5.85
N PRO A 118 -0.65 3.24 -4.69
CA PRO A 118 0.63 2.98 -4.04
C PRO A 118 0.59 1.77 -3.08
N THR A 119 -0.39 0.87 -3.23
CA THR A 119 -0.51 -0.37 -2.42
C THR A 119 0.72 -1.27 -2.60
N VAL A 120 1.18 -1.44 -3.84
CA VAL A 120 2.42 -2.14 -4.19
C VAL A 120 3.31 -1.17 -4.96
N LEU A 121 4.48 -0.89 -4.40
CA LEU A 121 5.51 -0.04 -4.98
C LEU A 121 6.82 -0.80 -5.05
N GLY A 122 7.61 -0.50 -6.06
CA GLY A 122 8.96 -1.00 -6.19
C GLY A 122 9.87 0.03 -6.82
N PHE A 123 11.07 0.17 -6.28
CA PHE A 123 12.12 1.04 -6.81
C PHE A 123 13.46 0.32 -6.63
N GLU A 124 14.25 0.13 -7.69
CA GLU A 124 15.52 -0.60 -7.61
C GLU A 124 16.45 -0.02 -6.53
N GLU A 125 16.50 1.31 -6.46
CA GLU A 125 17.24 2.07 -5.46
C GLU A 125 16.41 3.26 -4.95
N GLY A 126 16.84 3.84 -3.83
CA GLY A 126 16.32 5.13 -3.36
C GLY A 126 16.67 6.27 -4.33
N GLY A 127 16.08 7.44 -4.11
CA GLY A 127 16.41 8.67 -4.83
C GLY A 127 15.59 8.93 -6.10
N HIS A 128 14.73 8.00 -6.53
CA HIS A 128 13.94 8.14 -7.75
C HIS A 128 13.06 9.41 -7.76
N SER A 129 12.96 10.06 -8.91
CA SER A 129 12.25 11.35 -9.10
C SER A 129 10.76 11.27 -8.75
N LEU A 130 10.09 10.17 -9.10
CA LEU A 130 8.70 9.90 -8.72
C LEU A 130 8.52 9.83 -7.19
N ALA A 131 9.32 9.01 -6.50
CA ALA A 131 9.25 8.90 -5.04
C ALA A 131 9.54 10.23 -4.35
N LYS A 132 10.51 11.00 -4.87
CA LYS A 132 10.81 12.36 -4.40
C LYS A 132 9.62 13.31 -4.55
N GLN A 133 8.97 13.33 -5.73
CA GLN A 133 7.82 14.19 -5.98
C GLN A 133 6.62 13.80 -5.10
N MET A 134 6.40 12.50 -4.89
CA MET A 134 5.33 12.01 -4.04
C MET A 134 5.58 12.26 -2.55
N LEU A 135 6.84 12.15 -2.09
CA LEU A 135 7.23 12.57 -0.75
C LEU A 135 7.01 14.08 -0.54
N TYR A 136 7.41 14.91 -1.52
CA TYR A 136 7.12 16.34 -1.49
C TYR A 136 5.61 16.61 -1.40
N ASN A 137 4.81 15.85 -2.15
CA ASN A 137 3.35 15.95 -2.09
C ASN A 137 2.78 15.59 -0.71
N ALA A 138 3.31 14.55 -0.08
CA ALA A 138 2.93 14.17 1.27
C ALA A 138 3.31 15.25 2.28
N LEU A 139 4.51 15.83 2.21
CA LEU A 139 4.97 16.87 3.13
C LEU A 139 4.29 18.23 2.93
N HIS A 140 3.82 18.51 1.71
CA HIS A 140 3.22 19.79 1.32
C HIS A 140 1.76 19.66 0.85
N PRO A 141 0.86 19.08 1.67
CA PRO A 141 -0.49 18.67 1.24
C PRO A 141 -1.44 19.84 1.01
N LEU A 142 -1.06 21.08 1.39
CA LEU A 142 -1.84 22.30 1.18
C LEU A 142 -1.33 23.17 0.03
N GLU A 143 -0.23 22.77 -0.61
CA GLU A 143 0.24 23.49 -1.78
C GLU A 143 -0.61 23.16 -3.01
N SER A 144 -0.82 24.16 -3.86
CA SER A 144 -1.53 24.00 -5.12
C SER A 144 -0.69 23.19 -6.11
N ARG A 145 -1.37 22.40 -6.94
CA ARG A 145 -0.74 21.65 -8.04
C ARG A 145 -1.20 22.18 -9.40
N PRO A 146 -0.40 22.01 -10.47
CA PRO A 146 -0.77 22.46 -11.80
C PRO A 146 -2.12 21.89 -12.27
N TYR A 147 -2.33 20.60 -12.02
CA TYR A 147 -3.55 19.84 -12.33
C TYR A 147 -4.71 20.04 -11.35
N ASP A 148 -4.55 20.84 -10.27
CA ASP A 148 -5.67 21.13 -9.38
C ASP A 148 -6.73 22.00 -10.07
N SER A 149 -8.00 21.65 -9.86
CA SER A 149 -9.12 22.53 -10.23
C SER A 149 -9.07 23.87 -9.49
N VAL A 150 -9.65 24.92 -10.07
CA VAL A 150 -9.75 26.25 -9.44
C VAL A 150 -10.40 26.17 -8.05
N LYS A 151 -11.44 25.34 -7.91
CA LYS A 151 -12.11 25.07 -6.62
C LYS A 151 -11.12 24.50 -5.60
N MET A 152 -10.27 23.55 -6.01
CA MET A 152 -9.28 22.94 -5.13
C MET A 152 -8.17 23.94 -4.76
N LYS A 153 -7.64 24.71 -5.72
CA LYS A 153 -6.64 25.77 -5.47
C LYS A 153 -7.14 26.78 -4.43
N ARG A 154 -8.39 27.26 -4.57
CA ARG A 154 -9.02 28.17 -3.59
C ARG A 154 -9.18 27.49 -2.22
N LYS A 155 -9.65 26.25 -2.19
CA LYS A 155 -9.85 25.48 -0.95
C LYS A 155 -8.53 25.30 -0.18
N ARG A 156 -7.45 24.93 -0.88
CA ARG A 156 -6.09 24.78 -0.33
C ARG A 156 -5.55 26.10 0.22
N PHE A 157 -5.68 27.19 -0.55
CA PHE A 157 -5.27 28.53 -0.13
C PHE A 157 -5.97 28.98 1.16
N LEU A 158 -7.30 28.87 1.23
CA LEU A 158 -8.07 29.24 2.43
C LEU A 158 -7.66 28.43 3.66
N LYS A 159 -7.37 27.13 3.50
CA LYS A 159 -6.91 26.29 4.60
C LYS A 159 -5.51 26.62 5.10
N ARG A 160 -4.61 27.09 4.22
CA ARG A 160 -3.27 27.52 4.62
C ARG A 160 -3.30 28.73 5.55
N LEU A 161 -4.34 29.56 5.45
CA LEU A 161 -4.57 30.74 6.30
C LEU A 161 -5.33 30.42 7.59
N ALA A 162 -5.87 29.20 7.75
CA ALA A 162 -6.65 28.86 8.92
C ALA A 162 -5.76 28.71 10.17
N PRO A 163 -6.16 29.29 11.32
CA PRO A 163 -5.35 29.30 12.55
C PRO A 163 -5.15 27.89 13.12
N PHE A 164 -6.11 26.98 12.89
CA PHE A 164 -5.98 25.57 13.20
C PHE A 164 -5.56 24.82 11.93
N LYS A 165 -4.28 24.47 11.82
CA LYS A 165 -3.74 23.54 10.79
C LYS A 165 -4.35 22.12 10.89
N ILE A 166 -5.19 21.90 11.90
CA ILE A 166 -5.77 20.63 12.32
C ILE A 166 -6.76 20.17 11.25
N ASN A 167 -6.46 19.05 10.59
CA ASN A 167 -7.25 18.41 9.53
C ASN A 167 -7.24 19.09 8.16
N ALA A 168 -6.05 19.58 7.75
CA ALA A 168 -5.77 19.93 6.36
C ALA A 168 -6.15 18.79 5.40
N ILE A 169 -6.73 19.16 4.26
CA ILE A 169 -7.47 18.32 3.31
C ILE A 169 -6.66 17.12 2.81
N GLY A 170 -7.30 15.96 2.71
CA GLY A 170 -7.04 15.01 1.63
C GLY A 170 -5.61 14.50 1.57
N TRP A 171 -4.94 14.27 2.70
CA TRP A 171 -3.60 13.68 2.73
C TRP A 171 -3.51 12.42 1.84
N GLY A 172 -4.52 11.54 1.90
CA GLY A 172 -4.63 10.39 0.99
C GLY A 172 -5.08 10.70 -0.44
N GLU A 173 -5.52 11.93 -0.73
CA GLU A 173 -5.77 12.39 -2.12
C GLU A 173 -4.52 12.97 -2.78
N VAL A 174 -3.57 13.53 -2.02
CA VAL A 174 -2.37 14.19 -2.60
C VAL A 174 -1.19 13.23 -2.75
N ALA A 175 -1.02 12.32 -1.79
CA ALA A 175 0.04 11.32 -1.80
C ALA A 175 -0.47 9.88 -2.00
N GLY A 176 -1.78 9.66 -1.96
CA GLY A 176 -2.39 8.35 -2.25
C GLY A 176 -2.73 8.16 -3.74
N PRO A 177 -3.64 7.22 -4.07
CA PRO A 177 -3.92 6.79 -5.44
C PRO A 177 -4.18 7.93 -6.45
N LYS A 178 -5.07 8.86 -6.10
CA LYS A 178 -5.40 10.01 -6.96
C LYS A 178 -4.20 10.93 -7.18
N GLY A 179 -3.40 11.14 -6.14
CA GLY A 179 -2.21 11.99 -6.19
C GLY A 179 -1.15 11.41 -7.12
N LEU A 180 -0.85 10.13 -6.94
CA LEU A 180 0.07 9.38 -7.79
C LEU A 180 -0.38 9.40 -9.26
N THR A 181 -1.67 9.13 -9.49
CA THR A 181 -2.26 9.14 -10.83
C THR A 181 -2.12 10.51 -11.51
N ASN A 182 -2.43 11.59 -10.79
CA ASN A 182 -2.33 12.94 -11.33
C ASN A 182 -0.87 13.33 -11.63
N GLU A 183 0.08 13.01 -10.76
CA GLU A 183 1.49 13.28 -11.02
C GLU A 183 1.99 12.49 -12.23
N TYR A 184 1.66 11.20 -12.30
CA TYR A 184 2.01 10.36 -13.45
C TYR A 184 1.50 10.95 -14.76
N PHE A 185 0.22 11.34 -14.86
CA PHE A 185 -0.29 11.95 -16.10
C PHE A 185 0.29 13.33 -16.38
N TYR A 186 0.60 14.12 -15.34
CA TYR A 186 1.14 15.47 -15.52
C TYR A 186 2.60 15.49 -15.97
N LYS A 187 3.40 14.50 -15.54
CA LYS A 187 4.86 14.43 -15.78
C LYS A 187 5.33 13.04 -16.25
N LYS A 188 4.52 12.35 -17.05
CA LYS A 188 4.81 10.96 -17.48
C LYS A 188 6.22 10.79 -18.02
N ASP A 189 6.61 11.65 -18.97
CA ASP A 189 7.91 11.56 -19.65
C ASP A 189 9.10 11.89 -18.74
N HIS A 190 8.87 12.52 -17.58
CA HIS A 190 9.92 12.85 -16.62
C HIS A 190 10.26 11.68 -15.69
N PHE A 191 9.31 10.78 -15.44
CA PHE A 191 9.51 9.69 -14.49
C PHE A 191 10.04 8.41 -15.15
N GLU A 192 9.91 8.28 -16.47
CA GLU A 192 10.34 7.07 -17.21
C GLU A 192 9.71 5.77 -16.68
N VAL A 193 8.48 5.86 -16.15
CA VAL A 193 7.76 4.72 -15.57
C VAL A 193 6.67 4.24 -16.53
N VAL A 194 6.60 2.93 -16.72
CA VAL A 194 5.46 2.26 -17.38
C VAL A 194 4.72 1.45 -16.31
N PRO A 195 3.52 1.87 -15.88
CA PRO A 195 2.76 1.12 -14.90
C PRO A 195 2.37 -0.26 -15.41
N LEU A 196 2.41 -1.24 -14.51
CA LEU A 196 1.95 -2.60 -14.76
C LEU A 196 0.41 -2.64 -14.83
N LYS A 197 -0.11 -3.59 -15.60
CA LYS A 197 -1.55 -3.83 -15.75
C LYS A 197 -2.21 -4.15 -14.41
N SER A 198 -3.49 -3.85 -14.28
CA SER A 198 -4.23 -4.16 -13.05
C SER A 198 -4.24 -5.64 -12.69
N SER A 199 -4.21 -6.54 -13.67
CA SER A 199 -4.14 -7.99 -13.45
C SER A 199 -2.87 -8.45 -12.71
N VAL A 200 -1.83 -7.62 -12.61
CA VAL A 200 -0.58 -8.00 -11.92
C VAL A 200 -0.76 -8.02 -10.39
N PHE A 201 -1.53 -7.10 -9.82
CA PHE A 201 -1.71 -6.97 -8.36
C PHE A 201 -3.17 -6.82 -7.89
N TYR A 202 -4.06 -6.39 -8.80
CA TYR A 202 -5.44 -5.97 -8.51
C TYR A 202 -6.45 -6.70 -9.41
N SER A 203 -6.19 -7.98 -9.71
CA SER A 203 -7.07 -8.82 -10.53
C SER A 203 -8.50 -8.92 -10.00
N ILE A 204 -8.68 -8.84 -8.68
CA ILE A 204 -9.99 -8.73 -8.05
C ILE A 204 -10.15 -7.29 -7.57
N PRO A 205 -11.04 -6.50 -8.19
CA PRO A 205 -11.24 -5.10 -7.81
C PRO A 205 -11.99 -4.98 -6.48
N TYR A 206 -11.90 -3.80 -5.84
CA TYR A 206 -12.46 -3.59 -4.50
C TYR A 206 -13.97 -3.80 -4.39
N TRP A 207 -14.75 -3.72 -5.48
CA TRP A 207 -16.20 -3.97 -5.45
C TRP A 207 -16.56 -5.46 -5.50
N GLU A 208 -15.59 -6.34 -5.73
CA GLU A 208 -15.74 -7.81 -5.67
C GLU A 208 -14.90 -8.42 -4.52
N TRP A 209 -14.55 -7.60 -3.51
CA TRP A 209 -13.72 -7.99 -2.37
C TRP A 209 -14.24 -9.22 -1.62
N ASP A 210 -15.54 -9.44 -1.62
CA ASP A 210 -16.24 -10.53 -0.95
C ASP A 210 -15.96 -11.90 -1.60
N LYS A 211 -15.48 -11.93 -2.86
CA LYS A 211 -14.99 -13.17 -3.49
C LYS A 211 -13.88 -13.84 -2.70
N PHE A 212 -13.06 -13.06 -1.97
CA PHE A 212 -12.00 -13.63 -1.13
C PHE A 212 -12.55 -14.44 0.06
N LEU A 213 -13.76 -14.11 0.52
CA LEU A 213 -14.38 -14.70 1.70
C LEU A 213 -15.43 -15.75 1.35
N THR A 214 -16.04 -15.62 0.17
CA THR A 214 -17.11 -16.50 -0.31
C THR A 214 -16.54 -17.88 -0.66
N PRO A 215 -17.11 -18.99 -0.13
CA PRO A 215 -16.80 -20.34 -0.57
C PRO A 215 -16.82 -20.45 -2.10
N ASP A 216 -15.75 -20.97 -2.69
CA ASP A 216 -15.63 -21.16 -4.14
C ASP A 216 -15.78 -19.87 -4.98
N GLY A 217 -15.62 -18.69 -4.37
CA GLY A 217 -15.73 -17.39 -5.06
C GLY A 217 -14.56 -17.08 -5.99
N ILE A 218 -13.35 -17.48 -5.61
CA ILE A 218 -12.13 -17.47 -6.44
C ILE A 218 -11.12 -18.46 -5.84
N SER A 219 -10.49 -19.29 -6.66
CA SER A 219 -9.41 -20.17 -6.21
C SER A 219 -8.07 -19.44 -6.12
N ILE A 220 -7.25 -19.80 -5.13
CA ILE A 220 -5.88 -19.29 -5.05
C ILE A 220 -5.03 -19.69 -6.25
N ASP A 221 -5.27 -20.86 -6.84
CA ASP A 221 -4.51 -21.36 -7.99
C ASP A 221 -4.91 -20.63 -9.27
N GLU A 222 -6.21 -20.43 -9.49
CA GLU A 222 -6.72 -19.64 -10.61
C GLU A 222 -6.17 -18.22 -10.59
N LEU A 223 -6.14 -17.58 -9.41
CA LEU A 223 -5.63 -16.22 -9.27
C LEU A 223 -4.11 -16.18 -9.42
N LYS A 224 -3.40 -17.19 -8.89
CA LYS A 224 -1.96 -17.33 -9.02
C LYS A 224 -1.55 -17.45 -10.47
N ASP A 225 -2.31 -18.10 -11.36
CA ASP A 225 -1.94 -18.22 -12.77
C ASP A 225 -1.82 -16.85 -13.47
N VAL A 226 -2.71 -15.91 -13.13
CA VAL A 226 -2.82 -14.62 -13.83
C VAL A 226 -2.23 -13.43 -13.07
N SER A 227 -1.93 -13.57 -11.78
CA SER A 227 -1.52 -12.46 -10.90
C SER A 227 -0.28 -12.77 -10.06
N TYR A 228 0.42 -11.72 -9.61
CA TYR A 228 1.55 -11.84 -8.68
C TYR A 228 1.13 -11.64 -7.23
N ALA A 229 0.02 -10.92 -7.01
CA ALA A 229 -0.50 -10.66 -5.68
C ALA A 229 -2.02 -10.47 -5.69
N ALA A 230 -2.63 -10.58 -4.52
CA ALA A 230 -4.03 -10.27 -4.30
C ALA A 230 -4.15 -9.22 -3.19
N HIS A 231 -4.63 -8.01 -3.54
CA HIS A 231 -5.00 -7.01 -2.54
C HIS A 231 -6.35 -7.37 -1.93
N LEU A 232 -6.40 -7.60 -0.62
CA LEU A 232 -7.60 -8.07 0.08
C LEU A 232 -8.61 -6.96 0.38
N TRP A 233 -8.24 -5.69 0.16
CA TRP A 233 -9.09 -4.52 0.40
C TRP A 233 -9.62 -4.49 1.84
N ASN A 234 -8.73 -4.54 2.84
CA ASN A 234 -9.13 -4.64 4.26
C ASN A 234 -10.05 -3.50 4.74
N GLU A 235 -10.04 -2.36 4.06
CA GLU A 235 -10.99 -1.28 4.31
C GLU A 235 -12.43 -1.68 3.99
N MET A 236 -12.66 -2.50 2.95
CA MET A 236 -13.97 -3.07 2.63
C MET A 236 -14.43 -4.05 3.71
N TRP A 237 -13.52 -4.88 4.23
CA TRP A 237 -13.80 -5.81 5.32
C TRP A 237 -14.23 -5.05 6.58
N ARG A 238 -13.51 -3.98 6.91
CA ARG A 238 -13.81 -3.10 8.04
C ARG A 238 -15.19 -2.43 7.88
N GLN A 239 -15.50 -1.91 6.69
CA GLN A 239 -16.79 -1.27 6.41
C GLN A 239 -17.97 -2.24 6.50
N ASN A 240 -17.74 -3.53 6.24
CA ASN A 240 -18.75 -4.59 6.28
C ASN A 240 -18.70 -5.45 7.55
N GLY A 241 -17.93 -5.04 8.56
CA GLY A 241 -17.92 -5.69 9.88
C GLY A 241 -17.29 -7.09 9.92
N ILE A 242 -16.43 -7.43 8.96
CA ILE A 242 -15.76 -8.74 8.93
C ILE A 242 -14.70 -8.83 10.04
N ASN A 243 -14.79 -9.86 10.87
CA ASN A 243 -13.82 -10.12 11.92
C ASN A 243 -12.65 -10.96 11.41
N LYS A 244 -11.47 -10.35 11.33
CA LYS A 244 -10.24 -11.00 10.85
C LYS A 244 -9.68 -12.09 11.77
N ASN A 245 -10.20 -12.21 12.99
CA ASN A 245 -9.76 -13.19 13.98
C ASN A 245 -10.65 -14.45 14.02
N GLU A 246 -11.72 -14.46 13.24
CA GLU A 246 -12.61 -15.62 13.13
C GLU A 246 -12.11 -16.58 12.04
N PRO A 247 -12.47 -17.88 12.13
CA PRO A 247 -12.13 -18.83 11.09
C PRO A 247 -12.88 -18.50 9.79
N PHE A 248 -12.18 -18.68 8.66
CA PHE A 248 -12.76 -18.53 7.32
C PHE A 248 -13.10 -19.91 6.73
N PRO A 249 -14.12 -20.02 5.85
CA PRO A 249 -14.45 -21.27 5.18
C PRO A 249 -13.23 -21.81 4.41
N LYS A 250 -12.90 -23.10 4.56
CA LYS A 250 -11.73 -23.71 3.90
C LYS A 250 -11.74 -23.59 2.38
N THR A 251 -12.92 -23.60 1.76
CA THR A 251 -13.08 -23.48 0.32
C THR A 251 -13.08 -22.03 -0.18
N SER A 252 -13.07 -21.01 0.70
CA SER A 252 -12.85 -19.63 0.27
C SER A 252 -11.38 -19.39 -0.06
N PHE A 253 -11.09 -18.32 -0.80
CA PHE A 253 -9.71 -17.94 -1.11
C PHE A 253 -8.85 -17.79 0.15
N ILE A 254 -9.38 -17.13 1.20
CA ILE A 254 -8.64 -16.97 2.47
C ILE A 254 -8.43 -18.32 3.17
N GLY A 255 -9.42 -19.21 3.14
CA GLY A 255 -9.26 -20.57 3.68
C GLY A 255 -8.15 -21.34 2.96
N GLN A 256 -8.14 -21.30 1.63
CA GLN A 256 -7.09 -21.92 0.81
C GLN A 256 -5.71 -21.29 1.04
N ALA A 257 -5.65 -19.96 1.18
CA ALA A 257 -4.41 -19.24 1.48
C ALA A 257 -3.86 -19.61 2.86
N MET A 258 -4.73 -19.73 3.88
CA MET A 258 -4.34 -20.21 5.21
C MET A 258 -3.78 -21.63 5.15
N GLU A 259 -4.42 -22.57 4.44
CA GLU A 259 -3.90 -23.94 4.31
C GLU A 259 -2.56 -24.00 3.56
N ARG A 260 -2.30 -23.03 2.67
CA ARG A 260 -1.06 -22.98 1.88
C ARG A 260 0.12 -22.35 2.60
N TYR A 261 -0.13 -21.28 3.37
CA TYR A 261 0.93 -20.43 3.90
C TYR A 261 1.00 -20.39 5.42
N TRP A 262 0.03 -20.94 6.16
CA TRP A 262 -0.06 -20.82 7.62
C TRP A 262 0.21 -22.12 8.37
#